data_AF-A0A8S1LG84-F1
#
_entry.id   AF-A0A8S1LG84-F1
#
_cell.length_a   1.000
_cell.length_b   1.000
_cell.length_c   1.000
_cell.angle_alpha   90.00
_cell.angle_beta   90.00
_cell.angle_gamma   90.00
#
_symmetry.space_group_name_H-M   'P 1'
#
loop_
_entity.id
_entity.type
_entity.pdbx_description
1 polymer ?
#
loop_
_entity_poly.entity_id
_entity_poly.type
_entity_poly.pdbx_seq_one_letter_code
_entity_poly.pdbx_strand_id
1 'polypeptide(L)'
;MNQLNDHINNQFFSIYGNTISQCPNYDSKINYLLESRKIFLFNQVLQQKIQFIKDQNTLLDLQLVHSKKKQRRKATEISKTYKCSQCEKSYGSEASLNLHCKLKHPIIESESKTQIEQSFQI
;
A
#
# COMPACT_ATOMS: atom_id res chain seq x y z
N MET A 1 8.80 -16.20 25.45
CA MET A 1 8.51 -15.04 24.58
C MET A 1 8.72 -13.71 25.33
N ASN A 2 9.93 -13.40 25.83
CA ASN A 2 10.19 -12.15 26.58
C ASN A 2 11.48 -11.40 26.18
N GLN A 3 12.28 -11.92 25.24
CA GLN A 3 13.62 -11.35 24.98
C GLN A 3 13.61 -10.07 24.11
N LEU A 4 12.53 -9.78 23.37
CA LEU A 4 12.43 -8.55 22.56
C LEU A 4 12.03 -7.32 23.40
N ASN A 5 11.22 -7.50 24.45
CA ASN A 5 10.78 -6.40 25.31
C ASN A 5 11.92 -5.89 26.22
N ASP A 6 12.78 -6.78 26.69
CA ASP A 6 13.91 -6.43 27.55
C ASP A 6 14.99 -5.65 26.78
N HIS A 7 15.14 -5.91 25.47
CA HIS A 7 16.13 -5.23 24.64
C HIS A 7 15.69 -3.80 24.27
N ILE A 8 14.38 -3.59 24.04
CA ILE A 8 13.80 -2.26 23.81
C ILE A 8 13.84 -1.43 25.10
N ASN A 9 13.51 -2.02 26.25
CA ASN A 9 13.54 -1.35 27.55
C ASN A 9 14.97 -0.95 27.96
N ASN A 10 15.97 -1.80 27.72
CA ASN A 10 17.39 -1.47 27.99
C ASN A 10 17.92 -0.38 27.05
N GLN A 11 17.51 -0.39 25.78
CA GLN A 11 17.90 0.65 24.83
C GLN A 11 17.25 1.99 25.17
N PHE A 12 16.00 1.98 25.66
CA PHE A 12 15.31 3.16 26.16
C PHE A 12 16.06 3.77 27.36
N PHE A 13 16.45 2.95 28.35
CA PHE A 13 17.20 3.41 29.52
C PHE A 13 18.58 4.00 29.17
N SER A 14 19.27 3.43 28.17
CA SER A 14 20.56 3.90 27.68
C SER A 14 20.49 5.27 26.99
N ILE A 15 19.42 5.57 26.25
CA ILE A 15 19.27 6.84 25.52
C ILE A 15 18.96 8.01 26.48
N TYR A 16 18.15 7.77 27.50
CA TYR A 16 17.83 8.80 28.51
C TYR A 16 18.91 8.94 29.60
N GLY A 17 19.63 7.87 29.94
CA GLY A 17 20.69 7.90 30.94
C GLY A 17 21.83 8.88 30.59
N ASN A 18 22.11 9.10 29.31
CA ASN A 18 23.15 10.03 28.85
C ASN A 18 22.66 11.48 28.66
N THR A 19 21.35 11.72 28.52
CA THR A 19 20.79 13.05 28.23
C THR A 19 20.15 13.71 29.47
N ILE A 20 19.74 12.94 30.48
CA ILE A 20 19.25 13.44 31.77
C ILE A 20 20.42 13.49 32.78
N SER A 21 21.60 13.96 32.36
CA SER A 21 22.74 14.07 33.27
C SER A 21 22.70 15.35 34.12
N GLN A 22 21.83 16.30 33.79
CA GLN A 22 21.64 17.52 34.57
C GLN A 22 20.15 17.89 34.64
N CYS A 23 19.54 17.66 35.81
CA CYS A 23 18.28 18.30 36.15
C CYS A 23 18.55 19.80 36.38
N PRO A 24 17.79 20.72 35.76
CA PRO A 24 17.95 22.14 36.03
C PRO A 24 17.73 22.42 37.52
N ASN A 25 18.53 23.34 38.07
CA ASN A 25 18.37 23.79 39.45
C ASN A 25 16.96 24.37 39.68
N TYR A 26 16.43 24.19 40.89
CA TYR A 26 15.13 24.74 41.28
C TYR A 26 15.12 26.27 41.13
N ASP A 27 14.16 26.78 40.36
CA ASP A 27 13.92 28.20 40.16
C ASP A 27 12.63 28.62 40.89
N SER A 28 12.79 29.39 41.96
CA SER A 28 11.69 29.95 42.75
C SER A 28 10.71 30.83 41.97
N LYS A 29 11.09 31.31 40.78
CA LYS A 29 10.22 32.12 39.90
C LYS A 29 9.25 31.26 39.09
N ILE A 30 9.47 29.93 39.02
CA ILE A 30 8.69 29.01 38.22
C ILE A 30 7.63 28.33 39.10
N ASN A 31 6.38 28.33 38.62
CA ASN A 31 5.31 27.53 39.22
C ASN A 31 5.30 26.12 38.59
N TYR A 32 6.12 25.23 39.13
CA TYR A 32 6.28 23.86 38.63
C TYR A 32 4.98 23.04 38.63
N LEU A 33 4.05 23.34 39.54
CA LEU A 33 2.75 22.66 39.59
C LEU A 33 1.87 23.08 38.39
N LEU A 34 1.87 24.35 38.03
CA LEU A 34 1.14 24.82 36.85
C LEU A 34 1.79 24.32 35.56
N GLU A 35 3.11 24.35 35.46
CA GLU A 35 3.81 23.87 34.26
C GLU A 35 3.63 22.37 34.03
N SER A 36 3.75 21.55 35.08
CA SER A 36 3.47 20.12 34.98
C SER A 36 2.02 19.85 34.56
N ARG A 37 1.05 20.62 35.08
CA ARG A 37 -0.35 20.52 34.68
C ARG A 37 -0.58 20.91 33.21
N LYS A 38 0.07 21.96 32.72
CA LYS A 38 0.00 22.35 31.29
C LYS A 38 0.53 21.25 30.39
N ILE A 39 1.70 20.69 30.72
CA ILE A 39 2.31 19.58 29.97
C ILE A 39 1.38 18.37 29.97
N PHE A 40 0.79 18.03 31.11
CA PHE A 40 -0.15 16.93 31.22
C PHE A 40 -1.37 17.12 30.30
N LEU A 41 -2.02 18.29 30.37
CA LEU A 41 -3.18 18.61 29.54
C LEU A 41 -2.83 18.60 28.04
N PHE A 42 -1.67 19.14 27.69
CA PHE A 42 -1.18 19.12 26.31
C PHE A 42 -0.97 17.69 25.82
N ASN A 43 -0.30 16.84 26.61
CA ASN A 43 -0.09 15.43 26.28
C ASN A 43 -1.42 14.67 26.15
N GLN A 44 -2.41 14.97 26.99
CA GLN A 44 -3.75 14.38 26.90
C GLN A 44 -4.41 14.72 25.55
N VAL A 45 -4.35 15.98 25.12
CA VAL A 45 -4.89 16.41 23.82
C VAL A 45 -4.14 15.77 22.66
N LEU A 46 -2.80 15.66 22.76
CA LEU A 46 -1.99 14.98 21.74
C LEU A 46 -2.38 13.50 21.62
N GLN A 47 -2.55 12.81 22.74
CA GLN A 47 -2.99 11.41 22.76
C GLN A 47 -4.36 11.25 22.07
N GLN A 48 -5.31 12.14 22.34
CA GLN A 48 -6.62 12.12 21.68
C GLN A 48 -6.51 12.30 20.15
N LYS A 49 -5.67 13.24 19.69
CA LYS A 49 -5.44 13.46 18.25
C LYS A 49 -4.78 12.26 17.58
N ILE A 50 -3.80 11.64 18.24
CA ILE A 50 -3.15 10.43 17.73
C ILE A 50 -4.18 9.31 17.61
N GLN A 51 -5.05 9.14 18.60
CA GLN A 51 -6.10 8.12 18.56
C GLN A 51 -7.06 8.37 17.40
N PHE A 52 -7.52 9.61 17.21
CA PHE A 52 -8.38 9.99 16.10
C PHE A 52 -7.77 9.64 14.74
N ILE A 53 -6.49 9.95 14.52
CA ILE A 53 -5.79 9.62 13.27
C ILE A 53 -5.69 8.09 13.07
N LYS A 54 -5.41 7.34 14.14
CA LYS A 54 -5.37 5.87 14.08
C LYS A 54 -6.72 5.28 13.68
N ASP A 55 -7.80 5.80 14.24
CA ASP A 55 -9.15 5.35 13.93
C ASP A 55 -9.49 5.64 12.46
N GLN A 56 -9.14 6.83 11.95
CA GLN A 56 -9.31 7.16 10.53
C GLN A 56 -8.52 6.23 9.59
N ASN A 57 -7.26 5.94 9.93
CA ASN A 57 -6.45 5.01 9.14
C ASN A 57 -7.05 3.60 9.13
N THR A 58 -7.55 3.14 10.27
CA THR A 58 -8.22 1.83 10.37
C THR A 58 -9.45 1.78 9.45
N LEU A 59 -10.24 2.85 9.40
CA LEU A 59 -11.40 2.95 8.50
C LEU A 59 -10.98 2.95 7.01
N LEU A 60 -9.91 3.67 6.66
CA LEU A 60 -9.36 3.67 5.31
C LEU A 60 -8.85 2.28 4.90
N ASP A 61 -8.15 1.58 5.79
CA ASP A 61 -7.66 0.22 5.53
C ASP A 61 -8.82 -0.74 5.24
N LEU A 62 -9.91 -0.65 6.01
CA LEU A 62 -11.12 -1.42 5.74
C LEU A 62 -11.70 -1.10 4.36
N GLN A 63 -11.78 0.19 3.98
CA GLN A 63 -12.27 0.59 2.66
C GLN A 63 -11.38 0.08 1.51
N LEU A 64 -10.06 0.07 1.69
CA LEU A 64 -9.11 -0.42 0.70
C LEU A 64 -9.18 -1.94 0.55
N VAL A 65 -9.30 -2.69 1.65
CA VAL A 65 -9.50 -4.15 1.60
C VAL A 65 -10.86 -4.50 0.98
N HIS A 66 -11.87 -3.67 1.20
CA HIS A 66 -13.19 -3.80 0.57
C HIS A 66 -13.27 -3.20 -0.85
N SER A 67 -12.19 -2.63 -1.39
CA SER A 67 -12.12 -2.27 -2.80
C SER A 67 -12.22 -3.56 -3.62
N LYS A 68 -13.43 -3.76 -4.15
CA LYS A 68 -13.99 -5.03 -4.61
C LYS A 68 -13.00 -5.77 -5.51
N LYS A 69 -12.61 -7.00 -5.12
CA LYS A 69 -12.00 -7.95 -6.05
C LYS A 69 -12.88 -7.96 -7.31
N LYS A 70 -12.35 -7.45 -8.44
CA LYS A 70 -13.09 -7.43 -9.70
C LYS A 70 -13.52 -8.87 -9.98
N GLN A 71 -14.83 -9.08 -10.12
CA GLN A 71 -15.37 -10.41 -10.36
C GLN A 71 -14.73 -10.96 -11.64
N ARG A 72 -14.11 -12.14 -11.53
CA ARG A 72 -13.51 -12.78 -12.69
C ARG A 72 -14.64 -13.21 -13.62
N ARG A 73 -14.64 -12.72 -14.86
CA ARG A 73 -15.58 -13.14 -15.91
C ARG A 73 -15.42 -14.64 -16.20
N LYS A 74 -16.53 -15.30 -16.51
CA LYS A 74 -16.51 -16.71 -16.97
C LYS A 74 -15.95 -16.77 -18.39
N ALA A 75 -15.37 -17.91 -18.77
CA ALA A 75 -14.81 -18.09 -20.13
C ALA A 75 -15.86 -17.88 -21.25
N THR A 76 -17.13 -18.11 -20.96
CA THR A 76 -18.27 -17.89 -21.86
C THR A 76 -18.61 -16.41 -22.07
N GLU A 77 -18.26 -15.54 -21.12
CA GLU A 77 -18.56 -14.10 -21.14
C GLU A 77 -17.44 -13.28 -21.82
N ILE A 78 -16.34 -13.93 -22.20
CA ILE A 78 -15.20 -13.27 -22.84
C ILE A 78 -15.40 -13.33 -24.36
N SER A 79 -15.65 -12.17 -24.97
CA SER A 79 -15.73 -12.04 -26.44
C SER A 79 -14.42 -12.44 -27.09
N LYS A 80 -14.45 -13.47 -27.93
CA LYS A 80 -13.26 -14.04 -28.59
C LYS A 80 -13.01 -13.37 -29.94
N THR A 81 -12.69 -12.08 -29.91
CA THR A 81 -12.50 -11.28 -31.14
C THR A 81 -11.15 -11.54 -31.83
N TYR A 82 -10.18 -12.14 -31.15
CA TYR A 82 -8.82 -12.33 -31.66
C TYR A 82 -8.65 -13.76 -32.22
N LYS A 83 -8.77 -13.91 -33.54
CA LYS A 83 -8.65 -15.21 -34.23
C LYS A 83 -7.21 -15.47 -34.68
N CYS A 84 -6.73 -16.70 -34.51
CA CYS A 84 -5.45 -17.11 -35.07
C CYS A 84 -5.54 -17.25 -36.60
N SER A 85 -4.51 -16.83 -37.32
CA SER A 85 -4.41 -16.99 -38.78
C SER A 85 -4.03 -18.40 -39.21
N GLN A 86 -3.38 -19.16 -38.32
CA GLN A 86 -2.83 -20.49 -38.61
C GLN A 86 -3.70 -21.64 -38.10
N CYS A 87 -4.71 -21.35 -37.29
CA CYS A 87 -5.68 -22.35 -36.83
C CYS A 87 -7.03 -21.70 -36.50
N GLU A 88 -8.06 -22.51 -36.29
CA GLU A 88 -9.42 -22.03 -36.05
C GLU A 88 -9.66 -21.48 -34.64
N LYS A 89 -8.62 -21.35 -33.81
CA LYS A 89 -8.76 -20.92 -32.41
C LYS A 89 -8.93 -19.40 -32.31
N SER A 90 -9.80 -19.00 -31.39
CA SER A 90 -10.10 -17.60 -31.09
C SER A 90 -9.93 -17.30 -29.60
N TYR A 91 -9.45 -16.11 -29.30
CA TYR A 91 -9.00 -15.68 -27.98
C TYR A 91 -9.63 -14.35 -27.58
N GLY A 92 -9.74 -14.13 -26.27
CA GLY A 92 -10.39 -12.93 -25.71
C GLY A 92 -9.51 -11.69 -25.61
N SER A 93 -8.22 -11.83 -25.89
CA SER A 93 -7.24 -10.74 -25.85
C SER A 93 -6.08 -11.05 -26.79
N GLU A 94 -5.43 -9.99 -27.26
CA GLU A 94 -4.22 -10.09 -28.09
C GLU A 94 -3.10 -10.82 -27.36
N ALA A 95 -2.88 -10.55 -26.08
CA ALA A 95 -1.85 -11.21 -25.28
C ALA A 95 -2.01 -12.74 -25.26
N SER A 96 -3.25 -13.23 -25.09
CA SER A 96 -3.55 -14.66 -25.14
C SER A 96 -3.36 -15.27 -26.52
N LEU A 97 -3.64 -14.51 -27.59
CA LEU A 97 -3.38 -14.95 -28.96
C LEU A 97 -1.87 -15.03 -29.23
N ASN A 98 -1.10 -14.00 -28.84
CA ASN A 98 0.34 -13.95 -29.02
C ASN A 98 1.05 -15.09 -28.28
N LEU A 99 0.61 -15.41 -27.06
CA LEU A 99 1.11 -16.57 -26.32
C LEU A 99 0.78 -17.88 -27.04
N HIS A 100 -0.45 -18.02 -27.55
CA HIS A 100 -0.84 -19.18 -28.32
C HIS A 100 0.05 -19.35 -29.57
N CYS A 101 0.27 -18.27 -30.32
CA CYS A 101 1.15 -18.29 -31.48
C CYS A 101 2.56 -18.71 -31.06
N LYS A 102 3.17 -18.09 -30.04
CA LYS A 102 4.52 -18.47 -29.57
C LYS A 102 4.65 -19.96 -29.21
N LEU A 103 3.62 -20.56 -28.61
CA LEU A 103 3.67 -21.95 -28.12
C LEU A 103 3.24 -23.01 -29.14
N LYS A 104 2.31 -22.68 -30.04
CA LYS A 104 1.69 -23.64 -30.98
C LYS A 104 2.05 -23.38 -32.44
N HIS A 105 2.44 -22.15 -32.72
CA HIS A 105 2.86 -21.67 -34.02
C HIS A 105 4.18 -20.91 -33.88
N PRO A 106 5.26 -21.57 -33.42
CA PRO A 106 6.57 -20.93 -33.31
C PRO A 106 7.05 -20.56 -34.72
N ILE A 107 6.65 -19.38 -35.20
CA ILE A 107 7.08 -18.81 -36.46
C ILE A 107 8.25 -17.86 -36.15
N ILE A 108 9.38 -18.17 -36.76
CA ILE A 108 10.59 -17.35 -36.84
C ILE A 108 10.19 -16.04 -37.52
N GLU A 109 10.43 -14.93 -36.83
CA GLU A 109 10.02 -13.56 -37.15
C GLU A 109 9.73 -13.28 -38.64
N SER A 110 8.46 -13.04 -38.98
CA SER A 110 8.10 -12.14 -40.07
C SER A 110 6.63 -11.71 -39.94
N GLU A 111 6.48 -10.40 -39.69
CA GLU A 111 5.40 -9.55 -40.20
C GLU A 111 3.94 -9.94 -39.90
N SER A 112 3.41 -9.41 -38.79
CA SER A 112 1.97 -9.13 -38.67
C SER A 112 1.73 -7.90 -37.78
N LYS A 113 2.36 -6.77 -38.12
CA LYS A 113 1.80 -5.46 -37.77
C LYS A 113 0.89 -5.08 -38.92
N THR A 114 -0.42 -5.15 -38.76
CA THR A 114 -1.37 -4.37 -39.57
C THR A 114 -2.76 -4.42 -38.95
N GLN A 115 -3.45 -3.28 -39.08
CA GLN A 115 -4.86 -3.01 -38.80
C GLN A 115 -5.24 -2.48 -37.40
N ILE A 116 -4.66 -1.33 -37.02
CA ILE A 116 -5.42 -0.23 -36.39
C ILE A 116 -4.93 1.11 -36.97
N GLU A 117 -5.19 1.38 -38.25
CA GLU A 117 -4.99 2.73 -38.83
C GLU A 117 -6.13 3.19 -39.76
N GLN A 118 -7.27 2.48 -39.83
CA GLN A 118 -8.39 2.87 -40.70
C GLN A 118 -9.62 3.42 -39.97
N SER A 119 -9.50 3.97 -38.76
CA SER A 119 -10.66 4.51 -38.03
C SER A 119 -10.50 5.91 -37.45
N PHE A 120 -9.68 6.77 -38.07
CA PHE A 120 -9.70 8.22 -37.81
C PHE A 120 -9.82 9.00 -39.12
N GLN A 121 -11.02 8.95 -39.70
CA GLN A 121 -11.50 9.94 -40.65
C GLN A 121 -13.02 10.05 -40.48
N ILE A 122 -13.43 10.91 -39.55
CA ILE A 122 -14.67 11.69 -39.57
C ILE A 122 -14.32 13.07 -39.06
#